data_AF-A0A328YKZ0-F1
#
_entry.id   AF-A0A328YKZ0-F1
#
_cell.length_a   1.000
_cell.length_b   1.000
_cell.length_c   1.000
_cell.angle_alpha   90.00
_cell.angle_beta   90.00
_cell.angle_gamma   90.00
#
_symmetry.space_group_name_H-M   'P 1'
#
loop_
_entity.id
_entity.type
_entity.pdbx_description
1 polymer ?
#
loop_
_entity_poly.entity_id
_entity_poly.type
_entity_poly.pdbx_seq_one_letter_code
_entity_poly.pdbx_strand_id
1 'polypeptide(L)'
;MVAGQIALAAGWLAWLWPVSPAWAVAGALAWMLGPRLWLGLQFVFMARHNRAEPLPRPTLGQVLRAWRAETRWASWVFGWWQPFRHAAVPDWLPQPAPGAAAPRGVVLVHGFLCNRGFWTPWFAPLRRRGHAFVAVTLEPPFGAIDGYAATIDAAVRRVAEATGRPPVVVGHSMGGLAVRAWLNGCGDAGHARVHRVVTLGSPHAGTWAARFSRAENGVQMVPGHPWLGALARAETPALRARFTCFHSNCDNVVYPATTAMLEGADNRFVLGVAHVEMAFHPAVVEACLEILQAP
;
A
#
# COMPACT_ATOMS: atom_id res chain seq x y z
N MET A 1 15.12 8.20 0.31
CA MET A 1 16.01 7.05 0.09
C MET A 1 17.06 7.28 -1.01
N VAL A 2 16.72 7.41 -2.31
CA VAL A 2 17.75 7.55 -3.39
C VAL A 2 18.58 8.84 -3.31
N ALA A 3 17.97 10.01 -3.12
CA ALA A 3 18.74 11.26 -2.95
C ALA A 3 19.66 11.21 -1.72
N GLY A 4 19.16 10.67 -0.61
CA GLY A 4 19.96 10.42 0.60
C GLY A 4 21.09 9.41 0.37
N GLN A 5 20.85 8.33 -0.38
CA GLN A 5 21.89 7.35 -0.76
C GLN A 5 22.95 7.99 -1.65
N ILE A 6 22.57 8.84 -2.61
CA ILE A 6 23.51 9.56 -3.46
C ILE A 6 24.35 10.50 -2.61
N ALA A 7 23.74 11.25 -1.68
CA ALA A 7 24.48 12.12 -0.77
C ALA A 7 25.44 11.33 0.14
N LEU A 8 25.01 10.20 0.70
CA LEU A 8 25.86 9.32 1.52
C LEU A 8 26.99 8.70 0.70
N ALA A 9 26.71 8.24 -0.52
CA ALA A 9 27.72 7.69 -1.43
C ALA A 9 28.74 8.75 -1.86
N ALA A 10 28.27 9.97 -2.17
CA ALA A 10 29.14 11.10 -2.52
C ALA A 10 30.00 11.55 -1.33
N GLY A 11 29.42 11.63 -0.13
CA GLY A 11 30.14 11.92 1.10
C GLY A 11 31.19 10.86 1.43
N TRP A 12 30.85 9.58 1.28
CA TRP A 12 31.80 8.47 1.43
C TRP A 12 32.95 8.55 0.42
N LEU A 13 32.62 8.77 -0.86
CA LEU A 13 33.61 8.95 -1.91
C LEU A 13 34.57 10.09 -1.57
N ALA A 14 34.04 11.28 -1.28
CA ALA A 14 34.86 12.45 -0.98
C ALA A 14 35.77 12.25 0.24
N TRP A 15 35.28 11.58 1.29
CA TRP A 15 36.03 11.32 2.51
C TRP A 15 37.17 10.32 2.31
N LEU A 16 36.91 9.22 1.60
CA LEU A 16 37.84 8.10 1.52
C LEU A 16 38.74 8.15 0.27
N TRP A 17 38.41 8.97 -0.73
CA TRP A 17 39.20 9.12 -1.96
C TRP A 17 40.69 9.44 -1.72
N PRO A 18 41.05 10.36 -0.81
CA PRO A 18 42.46 10.67 -0.55
C PRO A 18 43.23 9.52 0.12
N VAL A 19 42.53 8.59 0.79
CA VAL A 19 43.13 7.48 1.53
C VAL A 19 43.22 6.23 0.67
N SER A 20 42.14 5.87 -0.01
CA SER A 20 42.09 4.71 -0.91
C SER A 20 40.95 4.86 -1.92
N PRO A 21 41.28 5.15 -3.20
CA PRO A 21 40.27 5.22 -4.26
C PRO A 21 39.48 3.92 -4.42
N ALA A 22 40.12 2.76 -4.24
CA ALA A 22 39.46 1.46 -4.33
C ALA A 22 38.37 1.29 -3.27
N TRP A 23 38.67 1.59 -2.00
CA TRP A 23 37.68 1.50 -0.91
C TRP A 23 36.63 2.61 -0.98
N ALA A 24 36.99 3.79 -1.48
CA ALA A 24 36.04 4.88 -1.72
C ALA A 24 34.97 4.45 -2.73
N VAL A 25 35.39 3.88 -3.86
CA VAL A 25 34.47 3.35 -4.88
C VAL A 25 33.67 2.16 -4.34
N ALA A 26 34.31 1.21 -3.67
CA ALA A 26 33.64 0.04 -3.12
C ALA A 26 32.52 0.41 -2.13
N GLY A 27 32.76 1.35 -1.21
CA GLY A 27 31.76 1.77 -0.23
C GLY A 27 30.63 2.61 -0.82
N ALA A 28 30.90 3.46 -1.83
CA ALA A 28 29.81 4.13 -2.55
C ALA A 28 28.95 3.16 -3.33
N LEU A 29 29.55 2.16 -3.99
CA LEU A 29 28.80 1.07 -4.61
C LEU A 29 27.97 0.31 -3.57
N ALA A 30 28.50 0.05 -2.37
CA ALA A 30 27.75 -0.59 -1.29
C ALA A 30 26.53 0.24 -0.85
N TRP A 31 26.66 1.55 -0.70
CA TRP A 31 25.54 2.44 -0.38
C TRP A 31 24.46 2.45 -1.46
N MET A 32 24.85 2.38 -2.73
CA MET A 32 23.92 2.32 -3.85
C MET A 32 23.27 0.95 -4.02
N LEU A 33 24.01 -0.14 -3.83
CA LEU A 33 23.52 -1.50 -4.09
C LEU A 33 22.82 -2.14 -2.88
N GLY A 34 23.22 -1.79 -1.66
CA GLY A 34 22.74 -2.42 -0.42
C GLY A 34 21.22 -2.54 -0.32
N PRO A 35 20.44 -1.46 -0.51
CA PRO A 35 18.98 -1.53 -0.45
C PRO A 35 18.35 -2.40 -1.55
N ARG A 36 19.01 -2.53 -2.71
CA ARG A 36 18.57 -3.43 -3.80
C ARG A 36 18.85 -4.89 -3.45
N LEU A 37 19.98 -5.17 -2.83
CA LEU A 37 20.33 -6.50 -2.31
C LEU A 37 19.39 -6.90 -1.17
N TRP A 38 19.04 -5.96 -0.28
CA TRP A 38 18.05 -6.18 0.77
C TRP A 38 16.67 -6.53 0.20
N LEU A 39 16.19 -5.78 -0.81
CA LEU A 39 14.98 -6.16 -1.54
C LEU A 39 15.12 -7.55 -2.17
N GLY A 40 16.25 -7.86 -2.78
CA GLY A 40 16.52 -9.19 -3.35
C GLY A 40 16.39 -10.31 -2.32
N LEU A 41 16.87 -10.10 -1.10
CA LEU A 41 16.72 -11.04 0.01
C LEU A 41 15.25 -11.24 0.40
N GLN A 42 14.43 -10.19 0.37
CA GLN A 42 12.98 -10.32 0.60
C GLN A 42 12.33 -11.23 -0.44
N PHE A 43 12.71 -11.12 -1.72
CA PHE A 43 12.23 -12.02 -2.77
C PHE A 43 12.69 -13.48 -2.54
N VAL A 44 13.88 -13.71 -1.98
CA VAL A 44 14.31 -15.07 -1.60
C VAL A 44 13.41 -15.64 -0.51
N PHE A 45 13.13 -14.88 0.55
CA PHE A 45 12.23 -15.32 1.62
C PHE A 45 10.80 -15.54 1.13
N MET A 46 10.27 -14.61 0.33
CA MET A 46 8.96 -14.74 -0.31
C MET A 46 8.88 -16.02 -1.15
N ALA A 47 9.85 -16.25 -2.03
CA ALA A 47 9.87 -17.43 -2.90
C ALA A 47 9.98 -18.73 -2.11
N ARG A 48 10.62 -18.73 -0.93
CA ARG A 48 10.67 -19.88 -0.04
C ARG A 48 9.33 -20.16 0.63
N HIS A 49 8.68 -19.13 1.19
CA HIS A 49 7.41 -19.28 1.92
C HIS A 49 6.23 -19.58 0.98
N ASN A 50 6.22 -19.00 -0.23
CA ASN A 50 5.18 -19.26 -1.22
C ASN A 50 5.22 -20.68 -1.83
N ARG A 51 6.25 -21.50 -1.55
CA ARG A 51 6.31 -22.90 -2.06
C ARG A 51 5.22 -23.81 -1.51
N ALA A 52 4.75 -23.50 -0.30
CA ALA A 52 3.72 -24.25 0.42
C ALA A 52 2.29 -23.79 0.07
N GLU A 53 2.16 -22.71 -0.69
CA GLU A 53 0.87 -22.10 -0.99
C GLU A 53 0.19 -22.76 -2.19
N PRO A 54 -1.16 -22.77 -2.25
CA PRO A 54 -1.92 -23.30 -3.37
C PRO A 54 -1.92 -22.39 -4.63
N LEU A 55 -1.10 -21.33 -4.63
CA LEU A 55 -0.99 -20.37 -5.72
C LEU A 55 0.10 -20.76 -6.73
N PRO A 56 0.03 -20.30 -7.99
CA PRO A 56 1.08 -20.54 -8.98
C PRO A 56 2.44 -20.11 -8.44
N ARG A 57 3.43 -21.01 -8.51
CA ARG A 57 4.78 -20.70 -8.05
C ARG A 57 5.42 -19.67 -8.99
N PRO A 58 6.06 -18.62 -8.45
CA PRO A 58 6.71 -17.64 -9.28
C PRO A 58 7.94 -18.26 -9.96
N THR A 59 8.06 -18.09 -11.28
CA THR A 59 9.27 -18.49 -12.02
C THR A 59 10.42 -17.54 -11.67
N LEU A 60 11.67 -17.97 -11.88
CA LEU A 60 12.83 -17.09 -11.66
C LEU A 60 12.73 -15.80 -12.49
N GLY A 61 12.25 -15.87 -13.72
CA GLY A 61 12.01 -14.70 -14.56
C GLY A 61 10.98 -13.73 -13.98
N GLN A 62 9.89 -14.25 -13.40
CA GLN A 62 8.89 -13.44 -12.71
C GLN A 62 9.48 -12.76 -11.47
N VAL A 63 10.25 -13.49 -10.65
CA VAL A 63 10.92 -12.93 -9.47
C VAL A 63 11.91 -11.82 -9.85
N LEU A 64 12.73 -12.04 -10.88
CA LEU A 64 13.71 -11.04 -11.35
C LEU A 64 13.03 -9.78 -11.90
N ARG A 65 11.93 -9.94 -12.65
CA ARG A 65 11.12 -8.80 -13.11
C ARG A 65 10.52 -8.05 -11.94
N ALA A 66 9.88 -8.76 -11.01
CA ALA A 66 9.24 -8.18 -9.83
C ALA A 66 10.26 -7.41 -8.99
N TRP A 67 11.46 -7.97 -8.76
CA TRP A 67 12.54 -7.29 -8.06
C TRP A 67 13.01 -6.01 -8.76
N ARG A 68 13.14 -6.01 -10.09
CA ARG A 68 13.48 -4.80 -10.86
C ARG A 68 12.38 -3.75 -10.76
N ALA A 69 11.13 -4.15 -10.88
CA ALA A 69 9.98 -3.25 -10.78
C ALA A 69 9.88 -2.64 -9.37
N GLU A 70 10.00 -3.46 -8.33
CA GLU A 70 9.97 -3.04 -6.93
C GLU A 70 11.12 -2.08 -6.63
N THR A 71 12.34 -2.38 -7.10
CA THR A 71 13.50 -1.48 -6.97
C THR A 71 13.22 -0.11 -7.58
N ARG A 72 12.62 -0.09 -8.78
CA ARG A 72 12.27 1.16 -9.47
C ARG A 72 11.20 1.94 -8.69
N TRP A 73 10.12 1.28 -8.29
CA TRP A 73 9.03 1.94 -7.58
C TRP A 73 9.44 2.42 -6.19
N ALA A 74 10.17 1.60 -5.43
CA ALA A 74 10.71 1.99 -4.14
C ALA A 74 11.66 3.21 -4.26
N SER A 75 12.43 3.28 -5.35
CA SER A 75 13.29 4.42 -5.65
C SER A 75 12.49 5.71 -5.86
N TRP A 76 11.38 5.67 -6.59
CA TRP A 76 10.52 6.84 -6.79
C TRP A 76 9.74 7.21 -5.54
N VAL A 77 9.05 6.25 -4.95
CA VAL A 77 8.17 6.45 -3.78
C VAL A 77 8.98 6.93 -2.59
N PHE A 78 9.95 6.13 -2.11
CA PHE A 78 10.73 6.46 -0.91
C PHE A 78 11.92 7.38 -1.20
N GLY A 79 12.37 7.49 -2.45
CA GLY A 79 13.48 8.36 -2.84
C GLY A 79 13.07 9.77 -3.24
N TRP A 80 11.85 9.97 -3.74
CA TRP A 80 11.44 11.24 -4.31
C TRP A 80 10.07 11.73 -3.81
N TRP A 81 9.00 10.97 -4.06
CA TRP A 81 7.64 11.47 -3.84
C TRP A 81 7.32 11.72 -2.38
N GLN A 82 7.57 10.74 -1.51
CA GLN A 82 7.26 10.88 -0.09
C GLN A 82 8.10 11.95 0.62
N PRO A 83 9.44 12.01 0.44
CA PRO A 83 10.25 13.03 1.12
C PRO A 83 10.06 14.44 0.57
N PHE A 84 9.95 14.61 -0.76
CA PHE A 84 10.06 15.94 -1.38
C PHE A 84 8.78 16.42 -2.08
N ARG A 85 7.80 15.54 -2.32
CA ARG A 85 6.59 15.89 -3.09
C ARG A 85 5.28 15.40 -2.46
N HIS A 86 5.25 14.99 -1.19
CA HIS A 86 4.04 14.42 -0.59
C HIS A 86 2.87 15.42 -0.55
N ALA A 87 3.16 16.72 -0.47
CA ALA A 87 2.18 17.79 -0.50
C ALA A 87 2.04 18.46 -1.89
N ALA A 88 2.72 17.97 -2.93
CA ALA A 88 2.79 18.65 -4.22
C ALA A 88 1.45 18.69 -4.98
N VAL A 89 0.53 17.78 -4.67
CA VAL A 89 -0.83 17.76 -5.23
C VAL A 89 -1.82 17.73 -4.06
N PRO A 90 -2.65 18.77 -3.87
CA PRO A 90 -3.65 18.77 -2.81
C PRO A 90 -4.76 17.75 -3.08
N ASP A 91 -5.58 17.47 -2.07
CA ASP A 91 -6.83 16.74 -2.28
C ASP A 91 -7.72 17.50 -3.29
N TRP A 92 -8.61 16.78 -3.98
CA TRP A 92 -9.48 17.37 -4.98
C TRP A 92 -10.94 16.99 -4.71
N LEU A 93 -11.72 17.97 -4.28
CA LEU A 93 -13.12 17.84 -3.91
C LEU A 93 -13.94 18.87 -4.73
N PRO A 94 -14.20 18.61 -6.02
CA PRO A 94 -14.98 19.53 -6.85
C PRO A 94 -16.43 19.59 -6.37
N GLN A 95 -17.05 20.76 -6.41
CA GLN A 95 -18.49 20.88 -6.21
C GLN A 95 -19.22 20.33 -7.45
N PRO A 96 -20.26 19.50 -7.27
CA PRO A 96 -21.08 19.02 -8.38
C PRO A 96 -21.75 20.20 -9.08
N ALA A 97 -21.85 20.16 -10.41
CA ALA A 97 -22.65 21.13 -11.13
C ALA A 97 -24.14 20.97 -10.74
N PRO A 98 -24.92 22.07 -10.65
CA PRO A 98 -26.34 21.98 -10.35
C PRO A 98 -27.06 21.02 -11.31
N GLY A 99 -27.73 20.00 -10.78
CA GLY A 99 -28.49 19.01 -11.55
C GLY A 99 -27.70 17.84 -12.14
N ALA A 100 -26.38 17.75 -11.94
CA ALA A 100 -25.57 16.60 -12.36
C ALA A 100 -25.19 15.70 -11.19
N ALA A 101 -25.37 14.38 -11.35
CA ALA A 101 -24.87 13.42 -10.36
C ALA A 101 -23.34 13.39 -10.38
N ALA A 102 -22.70 13.67 -9.24
CA ALA A 102 -21.24 13.61 -9.15
C ALA A 102 -20.73 12.16 -9.32
N PRO A 103 -19.60 11.96 -10.02
CA PRO A 103 -18.89 10.69 -9.98
C PRO A 103 -18.55 10.32 -8.54
N ARG A 104 -18.58 9.02 -8.23
CA ARG A 104 -18.24 8.52 -6.89
C ARG A 104 -16.78 8.87 -6.58
N GLY A 105 -16.52 9.39 -5.39
CA GLY A 105 -15.15 9.73 -4.97
C GLY A 105 -14.39 8.56 -4.36
N VAL A 106 -13.11 8.78 -4.09
CA VAL A 106 -12.19 7.79 -3.52
C VAL A 106 -11.43 8.32 -2.31
N VAL A 107 -11.26 7.48 -1.30
CA VAL A 107 -10.29 7.70 -0.20
C VAL A 107 -9.11 6.76 -0.39
N LEU A 108 -7.90 7.32 -0.38
CA LEU A 108 -6.65 6.58 -0.61
C LEU A 108 -5.86 6.47 0.69
N VAL A 109 -5.63 5.24 1.16
CA VAL A 109 -5.03 4.92 2.47
C VAL A 109 -3.73 4.13 2.27
N HIS A 110 -2.59 4.76 2.55
CA HIS A 110 -1.28 4.17 2.32
C HIS A 110 -0.89 3.12 3.38
N GLY A 111 0.18 2.38 3.09
CA GLY A 111 0.76 1.37 3.98
C GLY A 111 1.76 1.90 5.02
N PHE A 112 2.42 0.97 5.70
CA PHE A 112 3.48 1.23 6.67
C PHE A 112 4.64 2.02 6.05
N LEU A 113 5.27 2.92 6.82
CA LEU A 113 6.36 3.81 6.38
C LEU A 113 6.02 4.73 5.19
N CYS A 114 4.74 4.91 4.90
CA CYS A 114 4.29 5.77 3.82
C CYS A 114 3.58 7.04 4.31
N ASN A 115 3.33 7.96 3.38
CA ASN A 115 2.46 9.12 3.51
C ASN A 115 1.63 9.28 2.22
N ARG A 116 0.79 10.31 2.14
CA ARG A 116 -0.07 10.56 0.96
C ARG A 116 0.68 10.64 -0.37
N GLY A 117 1.97 10.98 -0.35
CA GLY A 117 2.84 11.02 -1.54
C GLY A 117 2.97 9.69 -2.27
N PHE A 118 2.71 8.56 -1.60
CA PHE A 118 2.60 7.24 -2.23
C PHE A 118 1.62 7.23 -3.41
N TRP A 119 0.50 7.96 -3.27
CA TRP A 119 -0.58 7.97 -4.25
C TRP A 119 -0.39 8.97 -5.39
N THR A 120 0.78 9.59 -5.52
CA THR A 120 1.05 10.63 -6.54
C THR A 120 0.60 10.23 -7.96
N PRO A 121 0.85 9.00 -8.45
CA PRO A 121 0.41 8.57 -9.79
C PRO A 121 -1.11 8.47 -9.97
N TRP A 122 -1.88 8.37 -8.88
CA TRP A 122 -3.33 8.19 -8.93
C TRP A 122 -4.09 9.50 -9.12
N PHE A 123 -3.52 10.63 -8.68
CA PHE A 123 -4.22 11.91 -8.66
C PHE A 123 -4.63 12.41 -10.05
N ALA A 124 -3.75 12.30 -11.04
CA ALA A 124 -4.05 12.77 -12.40
C ALA A 124 -5.11 11.91 -13.10
N PRO A 125 -5.03 10.56 -13.11
CA PRO A 125 -6.11 9.71 -13.64
C PRO A 125 -7.47 9.94 -12.97
N LEU A 126 -7.51 10.08 -11.64
CA LEU A 126 -8.74 10.35 -10.89
C LEU A 126 -9.36 11.69 -11.28
N ARG A 127 -8.55 12.75 -11.30
CA ARG A 127 -9.00 14.08 -11.70
C ARG A 127 -9.50 14.13 -13.14
N ARG A 128 -8.79 13.49 -14.08
CA ARG A 128 -9.23 13.41 -15.49
C ARG A 128 -10.57 12.69 -15.67
N ARG A 129 -10.86 11.72 -14.81
CA ARG A 129 -12.12 10.95 -14.82
C ARG A 129 -13.21 11.55 -13.93
N GLY A 130 -12.96 12.71 -13.30
CA GLY A 130 -13.96 13.40 -12.49
C GLY A 130 -14.18 12.84 -11.08
N HIS A 131 -13.34 11.88 -10.64
CA HIS A 131 -13.48 11.29 -9.30
C HIS A 131 -12.82 12.19 -8.25
N ALA A 132 -13.63 12.71 -7.32
CA ALA A 132 -13.13 13.40 -6.13
C ALA A 132 -12.21 12.47 -5.33
N PHE A 133 -11.16 13.01 -4.72
CA PHE A 133 -10.26 12.19 -3.91
C PHE A 133 -9.70 12.90 -2.69
N VAL A 134 -9.50 12.12 -1.63
CA VAL A 134 -8.68 12.47 -0.46
C VAL A 134 -7.65 11.37 -0.25
N ALA A 135 -6.38 11.75 -0.10
CA ALA A 135 -5.31 10.84 0.24
C ALA A 135 -4.78 11.15 1.64
N VAL A 136 -4.99 10.22 2.57
CA VAL A 136 -4.64 10.44 3.98
C VAL A 136 -3.13 10.29 4.22
N THR A 137 -2.63 10.95 5.25
CA THR A 137 -1.34 10.62 5.88
C THR A 137 -1.65 10.08 7.27
N LEU A 138 -1.21 8.85 7.58
CA LEU A 138 -1.49 8.17 8.83
C LEU A 138 -0.43 8.51 9.88
N GLU A 139 -0.85 9.15 10.97
CA GLU A 139 0.02 9.57 12.06
C GLU A 139 -0.54 9.11 13.42
N PRO A 140 0.33 8.76 14.39
CA PRO A 140 1.79 8.67 14.27
C PRO A 140 2.24 7.45 13.42
N PRO A 141 3.38 7.52 12.70
CA PRO A 141 3.79 6.51 11.71
C PRO A 141 4.08 5.10 12.30
N PHE A 142 4.27 4.99 13.62
CA PHE A 142 4.61 3.75 14.31
C PHE A 142 3.62 3.36 15.41
N GLY A 143 2.51 4.09 15.56
CA GLY A 143 1.48 3.80 16.56
C GLY A 143 0.54 2.67 16.13
N ALA A 144 -0.37 2.29 17.04
CA ALA A 144 -1.45 1.34 16.78
C ALA A 144 -2.27 1.70 15.52
N ILE A 145 -2.61 0.67 14.74
CA ILE A 145 -3.43 0.78 13.53
C ILE A 145 -4.82 1.36 13.85
N ASP A 146 -5.39 1.04 15.01
CA ASP A 146 -6.67 1.55 15.48
C ASP A 146 -6.67 3.08 15.63
N GLY A 147 -5.51 3.67 15.93
CA GLY A 147 -5.33 5.12 16.07
C GLY A 147 -5.59 5.90 14.77
N TYR A 148 -5.60 5.22 13.62
CA TYR A 148 -5.83 5.84 12.32
C TYR A 148 -7.31 6.03 11.96
N ALA A 149 -8.23 5.48 12.76
CA ALA A 149 -9.66 5.47 12.46
C ALA A 149 -10.24 6.89 12.27
N ALA A 150 -9.87 7.84 13.11
CA ALA A 150 -10.38 9.22 13.02
C ALA A 150 -9.95 9.92 11.71
N THR A 151 -8.70 9.71 11.28
CA THR A 151 -8.17 10.26 10.03
C THR A 151 -8.90 9.69 8.81
N ILE A 152 -9.17 8.39 8.82
CA ILE A 152 -9.92 7.72 7.75
C ILE A 152 -11.38 8.20 7.75
N ASP A 153 -12.01 8.30 8.92
CA ASP A 153 -13.39 8.77 9.08
C ASP A 153 -13.59 10.17 8.48
N ALA A 154 -12.70 11.10 8.83
CA ALA A 154 -12.72 12.47 8.34
C ALA A 154 -12.57 12.53 6.80
N ALA A 155 -11.68 11.71 6.23
CA ALA A 155 -11.50 11.64 4.78
C ALA A 155 -12.75 11.09 4.08
N VAL A 156 -13.36 10.03 4.62
CA VAL A 156 -14.60 9.44 4.07
C VAL A 156 -15.74 10.45 4.10
N ARG A 157 -15.91 11.18 5.21
CA ARG A 157 -16.93 12.24 5.34
C ARG A 157 -16.73 13.33 4.29
N ARG A 158 -15.51 13.88 4.17
CA ARG A 158 -15.19 14.94 3.19
C ARG A 158 -15.52 14.53 1.76
N VAL A 159 -15.19 13.30 1.37
CA VAL A 159 -15.49 12.81 0.02
C VAL A 159 -16.99 12.55 -0.15
N ALA A 160 -17.66 12.00 0.86
CA ALA A 160 -19.10 11.76 0.82
C ALA A 160 -19.89 13.09 0.74
N GLU A 161 -19.51 14.11 1.49
CA GLU A 161 -20.10 15.45 1.44
C GLU A 161 -19.90 16.12 0.08
N ALA A 162 -18.70 16.04 -0.49
CA ALA A 162 -18.41 16.63 -1.79
C ALA A 162 -19.15 15.95 -2.95
N THR A 163 -19.46 14.66 -2.84
CA THR A 163 -20.04 13.87 -3.94
C THR A 163 -21.50 13.47 -3.73
N GLY A 164 -22.02 13.62 -2.51
CA GLY A 164 -23.33 13.10 -2.11
C GLY A 164 -23.42 11.57 -2.12
N ARG A 165 -22.29 10.85 -2.22
CA ARG A 165 -22.24 9.38 -2.39
C ARG A 165 -21.18 8.76 -1.48
N PRO A 166 -21.43 7.55 -0.93
CA PRO A 166 -20.39 6.80 -0.22
C PRO A 166 -19.15 6.57 -1.10
N PRO A 167 -17.93 6.93 -0.68
CA PRO A 167 -16.73 6.71 -1.49
C PRO A 167 -16.36 5.24 -1.61
N VAL A 168 -15.53 4.92 -2.60
CA VAL A 168 -14.69 3.72 -2.56
C VAL A 168 -13.46 4.03 -1.71
N VAL A 169 -13.02 3.09 -0.89
CA VAL A 169 -11.78 3.25 -0.11
C VAL A 169 -10.74 2.28 -0.64
N VAL A 170 -9.57 2.79 -1.06
CA VAL A 170 -8.45 1.97 -1.54
C VAL A 170 -7.35 1.98 -0.50
N GLY A 171 -7.06 0.81 0.06
CA GLY A 171 -6.00 0.59 1.04
C GLY A 171 -4.82 -0.17 0.43
N HIS A 172 -3.60 0.36 0.54
CA HIS A 172 -2.39 -0.38 0.19
C HIS A 172 -1.75 -0.96 1.46
N SER A 173 -1.35 -2.23 1.43
CA SER A 173 -0.61 -2.86 2.53
C SER A 173 -1.32 -2.69 3.88
N MET A 174 -0.64 -2.19 4.92
CA MET A 174 -1.23 -1.83 6.22
C MET A 174 -2.48 -0.94 6.12
N GLY A 175 -2.59 -0.09 5.10
CA GLY A 175 -3.74 0.79 4.89
C GLY A 175 -5.06 0.04 4.77
N GLY A 176 -5.07 -1.16 4.17
CA GLY A 176 -6.28 -2.00 4.14
C GLY A 176 -6.65 -2.56 5.51
N LEU A 177 -5.68 -2.83 6.39
CA LEU A 177 -5.95 -3.19 7.78
C LEU A 177 -6.48 -2.00 8.59
N ALA A 178 -5.94 -0.79 8.35
CA ALA A 178 -6.45 0.43 8.97
C ALA A 178 -7.91 0.71 8.58
N VAL A 179 -8.28 0.44 7.32
CA VAL A 179 -9.68 0.54 6.86
C VAL A 179 -10.57 -0.50 7.55
N ARG A 180 -10.10 -1.75 7.71
CA ARG A 180 -10.83 -2.78 8.47
C ARG A 180 -11.04 -2.37 9.93
N ALA A 181 -10.00 -1.86 10.58
CA ALA A 181 -10.08 -1.39 11.97
C ALA A 181 -11.04 -0.21 12.13
N TRP A 182 -11.00 0.75 11.20
CA TRP A 182 -11.96 1.86 11.16
C TRP A 182 -13.40 1.38 10.99
N LEU A 183 -13.67 0.48 10.03
CA LEU A 183 -15.02 -0.07 9.81
C LEU A 183 -15.53 -0.79 11.06
N ASN A 184 -14.69 -1.61 11.70
CA ASN A 184 -15.01 -2.27 12.97
C ASN A 184 -15.39 -1.26 14.07
N GLY A 185 -14.60 -0.20 14.25
CA GLY A 185 -14.88 0.84 15.25
C GLY A 185 -16.16 1.64 14.98
N CYS A 186 -16.67 1.64 13.75
CA CYS A 186 -17.88 2.36 13.37
C CYS A 186 -19.17 1.52 13.44
N GLY A 187 -19.04 0.20 13.62
CA GLY A 187 -20.15 -0.74 13.58
C GLY A 187 -20.95 -0.71 12.27
N ASP A 188 -22.18 -1.23 12.30
CA ASP A 188 -22.99 -1.40 11.10
C ASP A 188 -23.34 -0.10 10.37
N ALA A 189 -23.52 1.00 11.11
CA ALA A 189 -23.71 2.32 10.54
C ALA A 189 -22.49 2.77 9.71
N GLY A 190 -21.29 2.33 10.09
CA GLY A 190 -20.05 2.54 9.36
C GLY A 190 -20.03 1.89 7.98
N HIS A 191 -20.60 0.70 7.86
CA HIS A 191 -20.56 -0.10 6.62
C HIS A 191 -21.29 0.59 5.47
N ALA A 192 -22.39 1.30 5.76
CA ALA A 192 -23.14 2.05 4.76
C ALA A 192 -22.40 3.31 4.23
N ARG A 193 -21.36 3.77 4.94
CA ARG A 193 -20.60 4.98 4.58
C ARG A 193 -19.51 4.75 3.54
N VAL A 194 -19.29 3.50 3.14
CA VAL A 194 -18.46 3.16 1.98
C VAL A 194 -19.30 2.48 0.91
N HIS A 195 -18.85 2.52 -0.34
CA HIS A 195 -19.46 1.74 -1.42
C HIS A 195 -18.79 0.38 -1.57
N ARG A 196 -17.46 0.40 -1.67
CA ARG A 196 -16.56 -0.76 -1.75
C ARG A 196 -15.25 -0.43 -1.06
N VAL A 197 -14.57 -1.47 -0.61
CA VAL A 197 -13.19 -1.39 -0.15
C VAL A 197 -12.33 -2.18 -1.12
N VAL A 198 -11.26 -1.57 -1.61
CA VAL A 198 -10.26 -2.26 -2.43
C VAL A 198 -8.97 -2.33 -1.65
N THR A 199 -8.38 -3.51 -1.53
CA THR A 199 -7.08 -3.68 -0.88
C THR A 199 -6.03 -4.16 -1.86
N LEU A 200 -4.83 -3.58 -1.77
CA LEU A 200 -3.70 -3.85 -2.65
C LEU A 200 -2.57 -4.45 -1.81
N GLY A 201 -2.44 -5.77 -1.82
CA GLY A 201 -1.42 -6.50 -1.05
C GLY A 201 -1.56 -6.27 0.46
N SER A 202 -2.78 -6.15 0.99
CA SER A 202 -2.98 -5.91 2.43
C SER A 202 -2.83 -7.20 3.23
N PRO A 203 -2.03 -7.25 4.31
CA PRO A 203 -1.78 -8.46 5.07
C PRO A 203 -2.96 -8.82 5.99
N HIS A 204 -4.09 -9.25 5.41
CA HIS A 204 -5.33 -9.57 6.12
C HIS A 204 -5.18 -10.63 7.23
N ALA A 205 -4.30 -11.60 7.03
CA ALA A 205 -3.87 -12.60 8.02
C ALA A 205 -2.45 -12.35 8.57
N GLY A 206 -1.93 -11.14 8.39
CA GLY A 206 -0.57 -10.75 8.76
C GLY A 206 0.48 -11.07 7.68
N THR A 207 1.74 -10.81 7.98
CA THR A 207 2.88 -11.16 7.09
C THR A 207 4.07 -11.67 7.88
N TRP A 208 4.76 -12.69 7.37
CA TRP A 208 5.94 -13.24 8.03
C TRP A 208 7.00 -12.18 8.33
N ALA A 209 7.20 -11.22 7.42
CA ALA A 209 8.18 -10.14 7.57
C ALA A 209 7.92 -9.26 8.80
N ALA A 210 6.67 -9.16 9.27
CA ALA A 210 6.30 -8.35 10.43
C ALA A 210 6.91 -8.86 11.74
N ARG A 211 7.35 -10.13 11.81
CA ARG A 211 8.02 -10.73 12.97
C ARG A 211 9.30 -10.00 13.40
N PHE A 212 9.88 -9.20 12.51
CA PHE A 212 11.09 -8.42 12.78
C PHE A 212 10.79 -6.95 13.12
N SER A 213 9.52 -6.53 13.10
CA SER A 213 9.15 -5.18 13.49
C SER A 213 9.08 -5.05 15.01
N ARG A 214 9.51 -3.90 15.51
CA ARG A 214 9.31 -3.46 16.90
C ARG A 214 8.27 -2.34 17.03
N ALA A 215 7.81 -1.79 15.90
CA ALA A 215 6.74 -0.79 15.89
C ALA A 215 5.39 -1.44 16.19
N GLU A 216 4.50 -0.73 16.88
CA GLU A 216 3.21 -1.25 17.35
C GLU A 216 2.34 -1.77 16.20
N ASN A 217 2.17 -0.97 15.14
CA ASN A 217 1.50 -1.39 13.92
C ASN A 217 2.14 -2.62 13.26
N GLY A 218 3.46 -2.74 13.30
CA GLY A 218 4.17 -3.92 12.80
C GLY A 218 3.89 -5.17 13.63
N VAL A 219 3.85 -5.04 14.97
CA VAL A 219 3.48 -6.14 15.87
C VAL A 219 2.05 -6.61 15.61
N GLN A 220 1.11 -5.68 15.39
CA GLN A 220 -0.28 -6.01 15.03
C GLN A 220 -0.38 -6.79 13.70
N MET A 221 0.59 -6.66 12.80
CA MET A 221 0.64 -7.37 11.50
C MET A 221 1.35 -8.72 11.56
N VAL A 222 1.78 -9.19 12.73
CA VAL A 222 2.38 -10.53 12.87
C VAL A 222 1.29 -11.61 12.67
N PRO A 223 1.53 -12.65 11.84
CA PRO A 223 0.56 -13.73 11.65
C PRO A 223 0.17 -14.39 12.97
N GLY A 224 -1.14 -14.57 13.17
CA GLY A 224 -1.70 -15.11 14.41
C GLY A 224 -1.82 -14.11 15.57
N HIS A 225 -1.46 -12.83 15.38
CA HIS A 225 -1.61 -11.82 16.41
C HIS A 225 -3.10 -11.67 16.82
N PRO A 226 -3.44 -11.60 18.13
CA PRO A 226 -4.83 -11.57 18.60
C PRO A 226 -5.67 -10.44 18.00
N TRP A 227 -5.04 -9.30 17.71
CA TRP A 227 -5.69 -8.15 17.06
C TRP A 227 -6.24 -8.50 15.66
N LEU A 228 -5.50 -9.23 14.83
CA LEU A 228 -5.99 -9.68 13.52
C LEU A 228 -7.19 -10.63 13.66
N GLY A 229 -7.12 -11.53 14.65
CA GLY A 229 -8.23 -12.43 14.98
C GLY A 229 -9.46 -11.69 15.48
N ALA A 230 -9.30 -10.61 16.25
CA ALA A 230 -10.39 -9.76 16.72
C ALA A 230 -11.08 -9.04 15.56
N LEU A 231 -10.32 -8.46 14.62
CA LEU A 231 -10.87 -7.89 13.39
C LEU A 231 -11.66 -8.94 12.60
N ALA A 232 -11.07 -10.11 12.36
CA ALA A 232 -11.72 -11.16 11.58
C ALA A 232 -13.04 -11.64 12.20
N ARG A 233 -13.13 -11.73 13.55
CA ARG A 233 -14.35 -12.15 14.26
C ARG A 233 -15.46 -11.10 14.25
N ALA A 234 -15.10 -9.81 14.19
CA ALA A 234 -16.09 -8.74 14.21
C ALA A 234 -16.72 -8.49 12.82
N GLU A 235 -16.08 -8.96 11.75
CA GLU A 235 -16.54 -8.76 10.39
C GLU A 235 -17.63 -9.75 9.98
N THR A 236 -18.78 -9.23 9.57
CA THR A 236 -19.87 -10.06 9.03
C THR A 236 -19.58 -10.47 7.59
N PRO A 237 -20.19 -11.58 7.09
CA PRO A 237 -20.08 -11.95 5.68
C PRO A 237 -20.52 -10.84 4.72
N ALA A 238 -21.57 -10.09 5.07
CA ALA A 238 -22.06 -8.97 4.26
C ALA A 238 -21.04 -7.82 4.17
N LEU A 239 -20.28 -7.57 5.24
CA LEU A 239 -19.18 -6.61 5.21
C LEU A 239 -18.04 -7.12 4.31
N ARG A 240 -17.60 -8.37 4.51
CA ARG A 240 -16.48 -8.94 3.72
C ARG A 240 -16.79 -9.00 2.23
N ALA A 241 -18.04 -9.23 1.84
CA ALA A 241 -18.49 -9.19 0.44
C ALA A 241 -18.33 -7.83 -0.25
N ARG A 242 -18.06 -6.74 0.50
CA ARG A 242 -17.78 -5.40 -0.05
C ARG A 242 -16.31 -5.19 -0.37
N PHE A 243 -15.44 -6.15 -0.05
CA PHE A 243 -14.01 -6.07 -0.30
C PHE A 243 -13.66 -6.70 -1.64
N THR A 244 -12.78 -6.03 -2.37
CA THR A 244 -11.99 -6.60 -3.47
C THR A 244 -10.52 -6.59 -3.05
N CYS A 245 -9.89 -7.76 -2.95
CA CYS A 245 -8.54 -7.92 -2.42
C CYS A 245 -7.59 -8.38 -3.52
N PHE A 246 -6.69 -7.50 -3.96
CA PHE A 246 -5.64 -7.85 -4.91
C PHE A 246 -4.45 -8.46 -4.17
N HIS A 247 -3.97 -9.60 -4.67
CA HIS A 247 -2.81 -10.30 -4.11
C HIS A 247 -1.94 -10.90 -5.22
N SER A 248 -0.67 -11.19 -4.91
CA SER A 248 0.30 -11.67 -5.90
C SER A 248 1.28 -12.68 -5.32
N ASN A 249 1.70 -13.63 -6.15
CA ASN A 249 2.70 -14.64 -5.80
C ASN A 249 4.15 -14.09 -5.76
N CYS A 250 4.37 -12.83 -6.15
CA CYS A 250 5.66 -12.13 -6.02
C CYS A 250 5.61 -10.93 -5.05
N ASP A 251 4.59 -10.85 -4.19
CA ASP A 251 4.56 -9.84 -3.14
C ASP A 251 5.70 -10.10 -2.12
N ASN A 252 6.74 -9.29 -2.19
CA ASN A 252 7.95 -9.42 -1.37
C ASN A 252 7.81 -8.86 0.04
N VAL A 253 6.65 -8.34 0.44
CA VAL A 253 6.42 -7.78 1.78
C VAL A 253 5.33 -8.56 2.50
N VAL A 254 4.26 -8.95 1.79
CA VAL A 254 3.15 -9.73 2.31
C VAL A 254 3.23 -11.15 1.77
N TYR A 255 3.85 -12.01 2.58
CA TYR A 255 3.96 -13.44 2.29
C TYR A 255 3.80 -14.27 3.58
N PRO A 256 3.24 -15.49 3.48
CA PRO A 256 2.78 -16.17 2.26
C PRO A 256 1.64 -15.46 1.51
N ALA A 257 1.59 -15.58 0.18
CA ALA A 257 0.74 -14.71 -0.66
C ALA A 257 -0.78 -14.82 -0.39
N THR A 258 -1.24 -15.92 0.21
CA THR A 258 -2.64 -16.09 0.63
C THR A 258 -3.00 -15.26 1.85
N THR A 259 -2.03 -14.76 2.63
CA THR A 259 -2.34 -13.89 3.78
C THR A 259 -2.88 -12.53 3.35
N ALA A 260 -2.72 -12.19 2.07
CA ALA A 260 -3.33 -11.02 1.45
C ALA A 260 -4.78 -11.26 0.96
N MET A 261 -5.29 -12.49 1.10
CA MET A 261 -6.69 -12.81 0.80
C MET A 261 -7.57 -12.56 2.03
N LEU A 262 -8.82 -12.18 1.78
CA LEU A 262 -9.86 -12.08 2.80
C LEU A 262 -10.99 -13.04 2.46
N GLU A 263 -11.26 -13.99 3.34
CA GLU A 263 -12.33 -14.96 3.15
C GLU A 263 -13.69 -14.27 2.99
N GLY A 264 -14.45 -14.63 1.96
CA GLY A 264 -15.74 -14.00 1.64
C GLY A 264 -15.65 -12.69 0.83
N ALA A 265 -14.43 -12.22 0.53
CA ALA A 265 -14.19 -11.10 -0.38
C ALA A 265 -13.97 -11.58 -1.83
N ASP A 266 -14.05 -10.63 -2.77
CA ASP A 266 -13.59 -10.82 -4.16
C ASP A 266 -12.06 -10.78 -4.20
N ASN A 267 -11.42 -11.95 -4.11
CA ASN A 267 -9.97 -12.07 -4.12
C ASN A 267 -9.43 -12.18 -5.54
N ARG A 268 -8.65 -11.17 -5.98
CA ARG A 268 -8.12 -11.05 -7.34
C ARG A 268 -6.62 -11.32 -7.38
N PHE A 269 -6.25 -12.45 -7.95
CA PHE A 269 -4.85 -12.84 -8.11
C PHE A 269 -4.20 -12.09 -9.29
N VAL A 270 -3.01 -11.52 -9.06
CA VAL A 270 -2.20 -10.84 -10.07
C VAL A 270 -0.84 -11.51 -10.18
N LEU A 271 -0.53 -12.02 -11.37
CA LEU A 271 0.65 -12.87 -11.55
C LEU A 271 1.97 -12.08 -11.53
N GLY A 272 2.81 -12.40 -10.55
CA GLY A 272 4.21 -12.01 -10.46
C GLY A 272 4.46 -10.53 -10.14
N VAL A 273 3.47 -9.80 -9.66
CA VAL A 273 3.59 -8.38 -9.33
C VAL A 273 4.17 -8.19 -7.93
N ALA A 274 5.11 -7.25 -7.78
CA ALA A 274 5.72 -6.94 -6.48
C ALA A 274 4.82 -6.06 -5.59
N HIS A 275 5.18 -5.88 -4.32
CA HIS A 275 4.31 -5.27 -3.30
C HIS A 275 3.94 -3.80 -3.58
N VAL A 276 4.95 -2.94 -3.78
CA VAL A 276 4.73 -1.53 -4.12
C VAL A 276 4.30 -1.41 -5.58
N GLU A 277 4.84 -2.25 -6.47
CA GLU A 277 4.41 -2.30 -7.88
C GLU A 277 2.90 -2.51 -8.02
N MET A 278 2.27 -3.30 -7.15
CA MET A 278 0.84 -3.61 -7.20
C MET A 278 -0.05 -2.35 -7.22
N ALA A 279 0.32 -1.32 -6.45
CA ALA A 279 -0.42 -0.06 -6.41
C ALA A 279 -0.29 0.77 -7.70
N PHE A 280 0.62 0.42 -8.60
CA PHE A 280 0.87 1.13 -9.84
C PHE A 280 0.78 0.22 -11.07
N HIS A 281 0.42 -1.05 -10.88
CA HIS A 281 0.31 -2.01 -11.96
C HIS A 281 -0.89 -1.63 -12.85
N PRO A 282 -0.72 -1.41 -14.16
CA PRO A 282 -1.77 -0.83 -15.01
C PRO A 282 -3.12 -1.55 -14.93
N ALA A 283 -3.13 -2.88 -14.99
CA ALA A 283 -4.36 -3.67 -14.90
C ALA A 283 -5.03 -3.58 -13.53
N VAL A 284 -4.27 -3.40 -12.44
CA VAL A 284 -4.82 -3.24 -11.09
C VAL A 284 -5.42 -1.84 -10.95
N VAL A 285 -4.70 -0.82 -11.39
CA VAL A 285 -5.18 0.57 -11.36
C VAL A 285 -6.45 0.71 -12.19
N GLU A 286 -6.49 0.18 -13.41
CA GLU A 286 -7.69 0.27 -14.24
C GLU A 286 -8.87 -0.48 -13.60
N ALA A 287 -8.66 -1.68 -13.06
CA ALA A 287 -9.71 -2.40 -12.33
C ALA A 287 -10.23 -1.61 -11.11
N CYS A 288 -9.36 -0.87 -10.40
CA CYS A 288 -9.80 0.03 -9.33
C CYS A 288 -10.64 1.20 -9.86
N LEU A 289 -10.28 1.76 -11.02
CA LEU A 289 -11.04 2.84 -11.66
C LEU A 289 -12.40 2.35 -12.17
N GLU A 290 -12.49 1.12 -12.68
CA GLU A 290 -13.76 0.48 -13.06
C GLU A 290 -14.67 0.29 -11.84
N ILE A 291 -14.12 -0.13 -10.69
CA ILE A 291 -14.89 -0.25 -9.43
C ILE A 291 -15.48 1.09 -9.00
N LEU A 292 -14.80 2.22 -9.24
CA LEU A 292 -15.34 3.56 -8.95
C LEU A 292 -16.55 3.93 -9.83
N GLN A 293 -16.64 3.36 -11.02
CA GLN A 293 -17.71 3.63 -11.99
C GLN A 293 -18.89 2.67 -11.85
N ALA A 294 -18.68 1.52 -11.20
CA ALA A 294 -19.75 0.57 -10.90
C ALA A 294 -20.85 1.23 -10.05
N PRO A 295 -22.14 0.90 -10.31
CA PRO A 295 -23.28 1.50 -9.63
C PRO A 295 -23.20 1.42 -8.10
#